data_AF-A0A176FTY6-F1
#
_entry.id   AF-A0A176FTY6-F1
#
_cell.length_a   1.000
_cell.length_b   1.000
_cell.length_c   1.000
_cell.angle_alpha   90.00
_cell.angle_beta   90.00
_cell.angle_gamma   90.00
#
_symmetry.space_group_name_H-M   'P 1'
#
loop_
_entity.id
_entity.type
_entity.pdbx_description
1 polymer ?
#
loop_
_entity_poly.entity_id
_entity_poly.type
_entity_poly.pdbx_seq_one_letter_code
_entity_poly.pdbx_strand_id
1 'polypeptide(L)' 'MDEGWFGYAAGIDTSGSFMHLPPKERTAAKERKRAREERWRRGREVRTTWTEQRFEQEAREIAEQIADWERARDAA' A
#
# COMPACT_ATOMS: atom_id res chain seq x y z
N MET A 1 16.12 -24.69 -33.33
CA MET A 1 17.25 -24.69 -32.40
C MET A 1 17.32 -23.27 -31.83
N ASP A 2 16.28 -22.80 -31.14
CA ASP A 2 15.82 -23.23 -29.82
C ASP A 2 16.71 -22.62 -28.72
N GLU A 3 16.24 -21.53 -28.13
CA GLU A 3 16.47 -21.17 -26.74
C GLU A 3 15.31 -20.25 -26.31
N GLY A 4 14.30 -20.90 -25.73
CA GLY A 4 13.03 -20.32 -25.35
C GLY A 4 13.15 -19.25 -24.28
N TRP A 5 12.78 -18.03 -24.65
CA TRP A 5 12.39 -16.96 -23.74
C TRP A 5 11.10 -17.40 -23.04
N PHE A 6 11.22 -18.06 -21.89
CA PHE A 6 10.05 -18.57 -21.17
C PHE A 6 9.07 -17.42 -20.87
N GLY A 7 7.87 -17.59 -21.41
CA GLY A 7 6.85 -16.57 -21.54
C GLY A 7 6.36 -16.01 -20.22
N TYR A 8 6.31 -14.68 -20.15
CA TYR A 8 5.29 -14.00 -19.35
C TYR A 8 3.94 -14.25 -20.03
N ALA A 9 3.27 -15.33 -19.61
CA ALA A 9 1.89 -15.57 -19.98
C ALA A 9 1.04 -14.40 -19.48
N ALA A 10 0.58 -13.55 -20.40
CA ALA A 10 -0.62 -12.76 -20.19
C ALA A 10 -1.77 -13.74 -19.92
N GLY A 11 -2.33 -13.75 -18.70
CA GLY A 11 -3.52 -14.58 -18.44
C GLY A 11 -3.93 -14.85 -16.99
N ILE A 12 -3.05 -14.69 -15.98
CA ILE A 12 -3.47 -14.87 -14.58
C ILE A 12 -2.86 -13.74 -13.74
N ASP A 13 -3.71 -12.86 -13.21
CA ASP A 13 -3.30 -11.90 -12.19
C ASP A 13 -2.85 -12.64 -10.92
N THR A 14 -1.55 -12.86 -10.79
CA THR A 14 -0.93 -13.49 -9.61
C THR A 14 -0.57 -12.48 -8.52
N SER A 15 -0.98 -11.20 -8.66
CA SER A 15 -0.63 -10.12 -7.73
C SER A 15 -1.18 -10.32 -6.31
N GLY A 16 -2.06 -11.31 -6.09
CA GLY A 16 -2.54 -11.72 -4.76
C GLY A 16 -1.99 -13.04 -4.22
N SER A 17 -1.43 -13.91 -5.07
CA SER A 17 -0.99 -15.26 -4.68
C SER A 17 0.49 -15.32 -4.33
N PHE A 18 1.23 -14.23 -4.56
CA PHE A 18 2.68 -14.10 -4.29
C PHE A 18 3.48 -15.22 -4.96
N MET A 19 3.04 -15.69 -6.13
CA MET A 19 3.66 -16.84 -6.81
C MET A 19 5.10 -16.54 -7.27
N HIS A 20 5.47 -15.27 -7.39
CA HIS A 20 6.84 -14.80 -7.62
C HIS A 20 7.78 -15.00 -6.41
N LEU A 21 7.24 -15.22 -5.20
CA LEU A 21 8.03 -15.51 -4.00
C LEU A 21 8.19 -17.02 -3.76
N PRO A 22 9.25 -17.46 -3.07
CA PRO A 22 9.39 -18.83 -2.59
C PRO A 22 8.20 -19.25 -1.71
N PRO A 23 7.74 -20.52 -1.76
CA PRO A 23 6.56 -20.98 -1.01
C PRO A 23 6.56 -20.63 0.49
N LYS A 24 7.73 -20.68 1.14
CA LYS A 24 7.90 -20.34 2.56
C LYS A 24 7.62 -18.86 2.87
N GLU A 25 7.86 -17.96 1.92
CA GLU A 25 7.69 -16.51 2.08
C GLU A 25 6.29 -16.02 1.70
N ARG A 26 5.55 -16.82 0.91
CA ARG A 26 4.20 -16.47 0.45
C ARG A 26 3.22 -16.29 1.60
N THR A 27 3.30 -17.14 2.63
CA THR A 27 2.43 -17.04 3.81
C THR A 27 2.64 -15.71 4.53
N ALA A 28 3.90 -15.36 4.80
CA ALA A 28 4.23 -14.08 5.43
C ALA A 28 3.80 -12.89 4.56
N ALA A 29 3.93 -12.98 3.23
CA ALA A 29 3.47 -11.93 2.33
C ALA A 29 1.94 -11.78 2.32
N LYS A 30 1.19 -12.90 2.33
CA LYS A 30 -0.27 -12.92 2.47
C LYS A 30 -0.71 -12.31 3.80
N GLU A 31 -0.03 -12.64 4.89
CA GLU A 31 -0.30 -12.07 6.21
C GLU A 31 -0.06 -10.55 6.24
N ARG A 32 1.06 -10.08 5.68
CA ARG A 32 1.34 -8.64 5.57
C ARG A 32 0.27 -7.92 4.74
N LYS A 33 -0.17 -8.51 3.63
CA LYS A 33 -1.25 -7.98 2.79
C LYS A 33 -2.56 -7.92 3.58
N ARG A 34 -2.97 -9.01 4.21
CA ARG A 34 -4.18 -9.06 5.04
C ARG A 34 -4.15 -8.04 6.17
N ALA A 35 -3.02 -7.92 6.88
CA ALA A 35 -2.85 -6.93 7.95
C ALA A 35 -2.90 -5.48 7.42
N ARG A 36 -2.38 -5.22 6.23
CA ARG A 36 -2.51 -3.91 5.56
C ARG A 36 -3.97 -3.64 5.22
N GLU A 37 -4.65 -4.57 4.56
CA GLU A 37 -6.06 -4.45 4.18
C GLU A 37 -6.96 -4.23 5.39
N GLU A 38 -6.75 -4.96 6.48
CA GLU A 38 -7.48 -4.79 7.74
C GLU A 38 -7.28 -3.39 8.33
N ARG A 39 -6.04 -2.89 8.37
CA ARG A 39 -5.75 -1.52 8.84
C ARG A 39 -6.45 -0.48 7.98
N TRP A 40 -6.43 -0.66 6.67
CA TRP A 40 -7.10 0.24 5.73
C TRP A 40 -8.62 0.17 5.88
N ARG A 41 -9.18 -1.02 6.11
CA ARG A 41 -10.61 -1.17 6.37
C ARG A 41 -11.02 -0.42 7.63
N ARG A 42 -10.32 -0.63 8.75
CA ARG A 42 -10.58 0.08 10.01
C ARG A 42 -10.44 1.59 9.87
N GLY A 43 -9.40 2.07 9.17
CA GLY A 43 -9.23 3.50 8.90
C GLY A 43 -10.39 4.08 8.10
N ARG A 44 -10.87 3.37 7.07
CA ARG A 44 -12.06 3.77 6.31
C ARG A 44 -13.32 3.77 7.16
N GLU A 45 -13.55 2.74 7.96
CA GLU A 45 -14.68 2.66 8.89
C GLU A 45 -14.68 3.86 9.85
N VAL A 46 -13.53 4.21 10.43
CA VAL A 46 -13.40 5.40 11.30
C VAL A 46 -13.70 6.68 10.53
N ARG A 47 -13.21 6.83 9.29
CA ARG A 47 -13.52 8.01 8.48
C ARG A 47 -15.02 8.17 8.18
N THR A 48 -15.81 7.10 8.17
CA THR A 48 -17.27 7.24 7.99
C THR A 48 -17.97 7.93 9.15
N THR A 49 -17.35 7.99 10.34
CA THR A 49 -17.92 8.64 11.52
C THR A 49 -17.42 10.07 11.72
N TRP A 50 -16.58 10.57 10.82
CA TRP A 50 -16.00 11.89 10.94
C TRP A 50 -16.96 12.98 10.49
N THR A 51 -16.93 14.10 11.22
CA THR A 51 -17.59 15.33 10.80
C THR A 51 -16.72 16.08 9.80
N GLU A 52 -17.32 16.98 9.02
CA GLU A 52 -16.61 17.83 8.05
C GLU A 52 -15.46 18.61 8.71
N GLN A 53 -15.68 19.15 9.91
CA GLN A 53 -14.65 19.84 10.70
C GLN A 53 -13.42 18.95 11.00
N ARG A 54 -13.63 17.64 11.23
CA ARG A 54 -12.51 16.70 11.48
C ARG A 54 -11.70 16.45 10.21
N PHE A 55 -12.34 16.39 9.04
CA PHE A 55 -11.64 16.29 7.76
C PHE A 55 -10.84 17.55 7.45
N GLU A 56 -11.40 18.74 7.70
CA GLU A 56 -10.67 20.00 7.51
C GLU A 56 -9.46 20.12 8.42
N GLN A 57 -9.59 19.69 9.69
CA GLN A 57 -8.47 19.67 10.62
C GLN A 57 -7.38 18.71 10.14
N GLU A 58 -7.72 17.47 9.77
CA GLU A 58 -6.75 16.50 9.25
C GLU A 58 -6.05 17.03 7.99
N ALA A 59 -6.79 17.70 7.09
CA ALA A 59 -6.22 18.29 5.88
C ALA A 59 -5.16 19.37 6.19
N ARG A 60 -5.41 20.20 7.21
CA ARG A 60 -4.44 21.21 7.67
C ARG A 60 -3.19 20.57 8.27
N GLU A 61 -3.37 19.58 9.14
CA GLU A 61 -2.25 18.84 9.77
C GLU A 61 -1.39 18.12 8.71
N ILE A 62 -2.01 17.56 7.67
CA ILE A 62 -1.29 16.94 6.55
C ILE A 62 -0.53 17.99 5.74
N ALA A 63 -1.13 19.15 5.46
CA ALA A 63 -0.46 20.23 4.73
C ALA A 63 0.75 20.78 5.48
N GLU A 64 0.64 20.94 6.80
CA GLU A 64 1.76 21.35 7.67
C GLU A 64 2.89 20.31 7.65
N GLN A 65 2.56 19.02 7.77
CA GLN A 65 3.55 17.95 7.66
C GLN A 65 4.25 17.95 6.31
N ILE A 66 3.51 18.12 5.20
CA ILE A 66 4.14 18.20 3.87
C ILE A 66 5.13 19.37 3.80
N ALA A 67 4.73 20.55 4.28
CA ALA A 67 5.60 21.72 4.31
C ALA A 67 6.86 21.50 5.17
N ASP A 68 6.73 20.80 6.30
CA ASP A 68 7.88 20.42 7.14
C ASP A 68 8.85 19.48 6.41
N TRP A 69 8.30 18.49 5.70
CA TRP A 69 9.11 17.52 4.95
C TRP A 69 9.82 18.18 3.76
N GLU A 70 9.16 19.11 3.07
CA GLU A 70 9.78 19.90 2.00
C GLU A 70 10.92 20.76 2.54
N ARG A 71 10.72 21.45 3.67
CA ARG A 71 11.78 22.22 4.33
C ARG A 71 12.95 21.35 4.77
N ALA A 72 12.69 20.16 5.32
CA ALA A 72 13.72 19.23 5.73
C ALA A 72 14.51 18.67 4.53
N ARG A 73 13.82 18.41 3.41
CA ARG A 73 14.46 17.95 2.17
C ARG A 73 15.37 19.03 1.58
N ASP A 74 14.92 20.27 1.57
CA ASP A 74 15.69 21.39 1.00
C ASP A 74 16.87 21.81 1.91
N ALA A 75 16.90 21.34 3.17
CA ALA A 75 17.99 21.55 4.13
C ALA A 75 19.03 20.41 4.18
N ALA A 76 18.80 19.30 3.47
CA ALA A 76 19.67 18.11 3.40
C ALA A 76 20.50 18.09 2.12
#